data_AF-A0A4P2VK88-F1
#
_entry.id   AF-A0A4P2VK88-F1
#
_cell.length_a   1.000
_cell.length_b   1.000
_cell.length_c   1.000
_cell.angle_alpha   90.00
_cell.angle_beta   90.00
_cell.angle_gamma   90.00
#
_symmetry.space_group_name_H-M   'P 1'
#
loop_
_entity.id
_entity.type
_entity.pdbx_description
1 polymer ?
#
loop_
_entity_poly.entity_id
_entity_poly.type
_entity_poly.pdbx_seq_one_letter_code
_entity_poly.pdbx_strand_id
1 'polypeptide(L)'
;MPLFVVTGANGFIGTNVVERLLTAAPEELGFAKEQSVRFSDFENKVQEKGCSVIATDMSNSMNRINASRFLGSVRYHYVDYENLIAHLNKLDRKPDMVIHNGACSSTTETNPEIFQKLNLGYSQLLWEYCAKNDIPFIYASSAATYGDGRYGFSDKKEDCEKYVSLNLYGKSKLDFDLWALKQKTTPQTWFGLRYFNVFGQFESHKAGQASMVFHGYNQAVRTGKIKLFESNSVDYAHGEQLRDFVYIDDITDITMELIRICMERKENKSSHIIADDGLFLNIGRGIAESWNNLAREVFSALSLPESIEYIPMPDNIVRQYQNYTCAELSTLRSLGIQHEFRSLKTGVTKYVQKHLMRGQ
;
A
#
# COMPACT_ATOMS: atom_id res chain seq x y z
N MET A 1 6.96 -6.17 24.11
CA MET A 1 6.87 -6.48 22.66
C MET A 1 5.83 -5.60 21.96
N PRO A 2 6.19 -4.96 20.83
CA PRO A 2 5.26 -4.17 20.02
C PRO A 2 4.12 -4.98 19.43
N LEU A 3 2.93 -4.36 19.33
CA LEU A 3 1.72 -4.95 18.77
C LEU A 3 1.12 -4.04 17.69
N PHE A 4 1.01 -4.55 16.47
CA PHE A 4 0.42 -3.86 15.34
C PHE A 4 -0.90 -4.50 14.92
N VAL A 5 -1.82 -3.69 14.40
CA VAL A 5 -2.98 -4.19 13.65
C VAL A 5 -2.76 -3.92 12.17
N VAL A 6 -2.88 -4.95 11.34
CA VAL A 6 -2.84 -4.78 9.87
C VAL A 6 -4.14 -5.29 9.28
N THR A 7 -4.87 -4.40 8.60
CA THR A 7 -6.06 -4.79 7.84
C THR A 7 -5.72 -4.92 6.35
N GLY A 8 -6.45 -5.77 5.61
CA GLY A 8 -6.03 -6.13 4.26
C GLY A 8 -4.73 -6.93 4.30
N ALA A 9 -4.45 -7.60 5.42
CA ALA A 9 -3.20 -8.29 5.74
C ALA A 9 -2.89 -9.43 4.76
N ASN A 10 -3.91 -9.96 4.11
CA ASN A 10 -3.80 -11.01 3.09
C ASN A 10 -3.81 -10.45 1.66
N GLY A 11 -4.04 -9.14 1.50
CA GLY A 11 -3.92 -8.46 0.21
C GLY A 11 -2.46 -8.24 -0.20
N PHE A 12 -2.26 -7.64 -1.38
CA PHE A 12 -0.94 -7.38 -1.95
C PHE A 12 -0.03 -6.57 -1.02
N ILE A 13 -0.43 -5.34 -0.66
CA ILE A 13 0.39 -4.47 0.19
C ILE A 13 0.44 -4.99 1.63
N GLY A 14 -0.70 -5.40 2.17
CA GLY A 14 -0.78 -5.85 3.56
C GLY A 14 0.10 -7.07 3.84
N THR A 15 0.16 -8.06 2.93
CA THR A 15 1.02 -9.24 3.10
C THR A 15 2.49 -8.84 3.24
N ASN A 16 2.97 -7.95 2.37
CA ASN A 16 4.35 -7.46 2.41
C ASN A 16 4.63 -6.66 3.70
N VAL A 17 3.67 -5.85 4.18
CA VAL A 17 3.80 -5.13 5.46
C VAL A 17 3.85 -6.10 6.65
N VAL A 18 3.00 -7.13 6.68
CA VAL A 18 3.00 -8.15 7.74
C VAL A 18 4.34 -8.90 7.78
N GLU A 19 4.89 -9.31 6.63
CA GLU A 19 6.20 -9.98 6.57
C GLU A 19 7.31 -9.10 7.15
N ARG A 20 7.30 -7.79 6.86
CA ARG A 20 8.28 -6.85 7.40
C ARG A 20 8.12 -6.65 8.90
N LEU A 21 6.90 -6.50 9.42
CA LEU A 21 6.66 -6.33 10.85
C LEU A 21 7.06 -7.57 11.68
N LEU A 22 6.76 -8.77 11.17
CA LEU A 22 7.08 -10.02 11.87
C LEU A 22 8.59 -10.30 11.94
N THR A 23 9.38 -9.68 11.05
CA THR A 23 10.84 -9.88 10.95
C THR A 23 11.66 -8.69 11.45
N ALA A 24 11.08 -7.48 11.49
CA ALA A 24 11.74 -6.26 11.95
C ALA A 24 12.09 -6.32 13.44
N ALA A 25 13.28 -5.84 13.79
CA ALA A 25 13.63 -5.65 15.20
C ALA A 25 12.82 -4.45 15.76
N PRO A 26 12.24 -4.54 16.97
CA PRO A 26 11.52 -3.41 17.57
C PRO A 26 12.31 -2.10 17.56
N GLU A 27 13.63 -2.15 17.74
CA GLU A 27 14.48 -0.96 17.76
C GLU A 27 14.56 -0.26 16.39
N GLU A 28 14.46 -1.00 15.29
CA GLU A 28 14.41 -0.44 13.93
C GLU A 28 13.12 0.36 13.71
N LEU A 29 12.06 0.03 14.46
CA LEU A 29 10.76 0.69 14.43
C LEU A 29 10.61 1.78 15.51
N GLY A 30 11.71 2.20 16.15
CA GLY A 30 11.72 3.30 17.12
C GLY A 30 11.32 2.91 18.54
N PHE A 31 11.15 1.63 18.86
CA PHE A 31 10.90 1.19 20.23
C PHE A 31 12.20 1.17 21.04
N ALA A 32 12.12 1.51 22.32
CA ALA A 32 13.24 1.39 23.22
C ALA A 32 13.76 -0.06 23.28
N LYS A 33 15.09 -0.22 23.24
CA LYS A 33 15.76 -1.50 23.44
C LYS A 33 15.42 -2.00 24.86
N GLU A 34 14.63 -3.06 24.97
CA GLU A 34 14.41 -3.71 26.27
C GLU A 34 15.78 -4.18 26.78
N GLN A 35 16.22 -3.69 27.95
CA GLN A 35 17.38 -4.27 28.62
C GLN A 35 17.01 -5.71 28.94
N SER A 36 17.69 -6.66 28.30
CA SER A 36 17.52 -8.08 28.58
C SER A 36 17.65 -8.31 30.08
N VAL A 37 16.55 -8.61 30.76
CA VAL A 37 16.63 -9.22 32.07
C VAL A 37 17.23 -10.60 31.80
N ARG A 38 18.51 -10.76 32.12
CA ARG A 38 19.17 -12.06 32.19
C ARG A 38 18.46 -12.84 33.29
N PHE A 39 17.41 -13.57 32.95
CA PHE A 39 16.97 -14.68 33.76
C PHE A 39 17.89 -15.85 33.42
N SER A 40 18.76 -16.14 34.38
CA SER A 40 19.49 -17.38 34.48
C SER A 40 18.53 -18.55 34.56
N ASP A 41 18.91 -19.60 33.85
CA ASP A 41 18.60 -21.01 34.07
C ASP A 41 17.42 -21.64 33.30
N PHE A 42 17.84 -22.64 32.52
CA PHE A 42 17.16 -23.75 31.85
C PHE A 42 16.42 -23.49 30.52
N GLU A 43 17.10 -23.96 29.47
CA GLU A 43 16.59 -24.52 28.22
C GLU A 43 15.99 -23.56 27.19
N ASN A 44 16.89 -23.08 26.31
CA ASN A 44 16.67 -22.84 24.89
C ASN A 44 15.27 -22.35 24.47
N LYS A 45 15.11 -21.03 24.38
CA LYS A 45 14.53 -20.41 23.16
C LYS A 45 15.09 -19.01 23.00
N VAL A 46 15.85 -18.86 21.92
CA VAL A 46 16.36 -17.57 21.41
C VAL A 46 15.21 -16.56 21.42
N GLN A 47 15.45 -15.39 22.02
CA GLN A 47 14.50 -14.27 21.97
C GLN A 47 14.37 -13.87 20.49
N GLU A 48 13.39 -14.42 19.79
CA GLU A 48 13.22 -14.17 18.35
C GLU A 48 12.92 -12.68 18.15
N LYS A 49 13.77 -12.00 17.37
CA LYS A 49 13.50 -10.65 16.88
C LYS A 49 12.15 -10.62 16.15
N GLY A 50 11.36 -9.55 16.30
CA GLY A 50 10.08 -9.39 15.59
C GLY A 50 8.97 -8.74 16.41
N CYS A 51 7.95 -8.24 15.72
CA CYS A 51 6.77 -7.64 16.34
C CYS A 51 5.57 -8.60 16.32
N SER A 52 4.57 -8.34 17.17
CA SER A 52 3.28 -9.03 17.13
C SER A 52 2.32 -8.33 16.18
N VAL A 53 1.52 -9.12 15.45
CA VAL A 53 0.57 -8.63 14.47
C VAL A 53 -0.81 -9.26 14.71
N ILE A 54 -1.82 -8.43 14.89
CA ILE A 54 -3.22 -8.80 14.69
C ILE A 54 -3.59 -8.48 13.24
N ALA A 55 -3.84 -9.51 12.46
CA ALA A 55 -4.20 -9.42 11.05
C ALA A 55 -5.71 -9.58 10.87
N THR A 56 -6.24 -8.89 9.87
CA THR A 56 -7.66 -8.97 9.52
C THR A 56 -7.86 -8.69 8.05
N ASP A 57 -8.89 -9.30 7.48
CA ASP A 57 -9.25 -9.15 6.08
C ASP A 57 -10.76 -9.26 5.89
N MET A 58 -11.26 -8.65 4.82
CA MET A 58 -12.66 -8.79 4.42
C MET A 58 -12.94 -10.22 3.95
N SER A 59 -14.10 -10.76 4.30
CA SER A 59 -14.51 -12.10 3.88
C SER A 59 -14.52 -12.22 2.34
N ASN A 60 -14.11 -13.40 1.85
CA ASN A 60 -13.81 -13.74 0.44
C ASN A 60 -12.49 -13.22 -0.17
N SER A 61 -11.64 -12.51 0.59
CA SER A 61 -10.36 -12.03 0.05
C SER A 61 -9.27 -13.10 -0.12
N MET A 62 -9.44 -14.34 0.38
CA MET A 62 -8.42 -15.37 0.11
C MET A 62 -8.80 -16.84 0.32
N ASN A 63 -8.25 -17.68 -0.56
CA ASN A 63 -7.96 -19.09 -0.32
C ASN A 63 -7.03 -19.21 0.90
N ARG A 64 -7.34 -20.13 1.84
CA ARG A 64 -6.54 -20.44 3.04
C ARG A 64 -5.06 -20.75 2.77
N ILE A 65 -4.69 -21.05 1.52
CA ILE A 65 -3.34 -21.38 1.04
C ILE A 65 -2.34 -20.21 1.17
N ASN A 66 -2.79 -18.95 1.12
CA ASN A 66 -1.87 -17.81 1.29
C ASN A 66 -1.74 -17.41 2.77
N ALA A 67 -2.80 -17.58 3.57
CA ALA A 67 -2.76 -17.36 5.02
C ALA A 67 -1.79 -18.35 5.71
N SER A 68 -1.57 -19.54 5.13
CA SER A 68 -0.63 -20.52 5.68
C SER A 68 0.82 -20.07 5.74
N ARG A 69 1.22 -19.01 5.01
CA ARG A 69 2.55 -18.40 5.22
C ARG A 69 2.75 -17.90 6.65
N PHE A 70 1.68 -17.38 7.26
CA PHE A 70 1.75 -16.73 8.58
C PHE A 70 1.22 -17.61 9.71
N LEU A 71 0.41 -18.63 9.41
CA LEU A 71 -0.16 -19.56 10.40
C LEU A 71 0.90 -20.30 11.25
N GLY A 72 2.18 -20.29 10.86
CA GLY A 72 3.29 -20.84 11.64
C GLY A 72 3.94 -19.87 12.63
N SER A 73 3.69 -18.56 12.53
CA SER A 73 4.24 -17.57 13.45
C SER A 73 3.36 -17.42 14.67
N VAL A 74 3.89 -17.71 15.87
CA VAL A 74 3.18 -17.49 17.14
C VAL A 74 2.86 -16.02 17.42
N ARG A 75 3.47 -15.10 16.66
CA ARG A 75 3.27 -13.64 16.76
C ARG A 75 2.19 -13.11 15.81
N TYR A 76 1.63 -13.97 14.97
CA TYR A 76 0.54 -13.62 14.07
C TYR A 76 -0.79 -14.13 14.65
N HIS A 77 -1.76 -13.23 14.80
CA HIS A 77 -3.11 -13.56 15.23
C HIS A 77 -4.12 -13.03 14.22
N TYR A 78 -4.99 -13.90 13.69
CA TYR A 78 -6.02 -13.48 12.75
C TYR A 78 -7.36 -13.26 13.45
N VAL A 79 -8.00 -12.13 13.15
CA VAL A 79 -9.36 -11.79 13.57
C VAL A 79 -10.15 -11.38 12.32
N ASP A 80 -11.37 -11.87 12.18
CA ASP A 80 -12.25 -11.43 11.09
C ASP A 80 -12.59 -9.93 11.21
N TYR A 81 -12.68 -9.23 10.08
CA TYR A 81 -12.84 -7.78 10.04
C TYR A 81 -14.10 -7.28 10.76
N GLU A 82 -15.18 -8.06 10.78
CA GLU A 82 -16.43 -7.73 11.47
C GLU A 82 -16.25 -7.78 12.99
N ASN A 83 -15.33 -8.60 13.47
CA ASN A 83 -15.07 -8.84 14.89
C ASN A 83 -13.87 -8.04 15.43
N LEU A 84 -13.09 -7.39 14.55
CA LEU A 84 -11.84 -6.71 14.93
C LEU A 84 -12.06 -5.71 16.06
N ILE A 85 -12.98 -4.76 15.93
CA ILE A 85 -13.20 -3.72 16.95
C ILE A 85 -13.62 -4.34 18.30
N ALA A 86 -14.52 -5.33 18.26
CA ALA A 86 -14.96 -6.03 19.47
C ALA A 86 -13.81 -6.78 20.14
N HIS A 87 -12.91 -7.38 19.35
CA HIS A 87 -11.70 -8.02 19.84
C HIS A 87 -10.73 -6.99 20.47
N LEU A 88 -10.43 -5.90 19.77
CA LEU A 88 -9.51 -4.86 20.24
C LEU A 88 -10.00 -4.17 21.53
N ASN A 89 -11.32 -4.03 21.70
CA ASN A 89 -11.91 -3.51 22.92
C ASN A 89 -11.70 -4.43 24.14
N LYS A 90 -11.54 -5.74 23.93
CA LYS A 90 -11.31 -6.73 25.00
C LYS A 90 -9.84 -6.90 25.38
N LEU A 91 -8.91 -6.34 24.60
CA LEU A 91 -7.49 -6.41 24.91
C LEU A 91 -7.14 -5.51 26.10
N ASP A 92 -6.39 -6.07 27.06
CA ASP A 92 -5.84 -5.34 28.21
C ASP A 92 -4.83 -4.26 27.77
N ARG A 93 -4.07 -4.55 26.70
CA ARG A 93 -3.13 -3.62 26.06
C ARG A 93 -3.64 -3.22 24.69
N LYS A 94 -3.66 -1.90 24.43
CA LYS A 94 -3.98 -1.36 23.11
C LYS A 94 -2.84 -1.59 22.10
N PRO A 95 -3.14 -1.76 20.81
CA PRO A 95 -2.13 -1.78 19.77
C PRO A 95 -1.28 -0.51 19.76
N ASP A 96 -0.03 -0.64 19.35
CA ASP A 96 0.90 0.47 19.20
C ASP A 96 0.59 1.29 17.93
N MET A 97 0.04 0.66 16.88
CA MET A 97 -0.43 1.33 15.66
C MET A 97 -1.42 0.45 14.89
N VAL A 98 -2.31 1.09 14.13
CA VAL A 98 -3.15 0.44 13.11
C VAL A 98 -2.71 0.84 11.71
N ILE A 99 -2.51 -0.15 10.84
CA ILE A 99 -2.15 -0.01 9.42
C ILE A 99 -3.29 -0.55 8.56
N HIS A 100 -4.04 0.36 7.95
CA HIS A 100 -5.28 0.06 7.24
C HIS A 100 -5.09 -0.02 5.73
N ASN A 101 -4.80 -1.22 5.21
CA ASN A 101 -4.75 -1.49 3.76
C ASN A 101 -6.02 -2.15 3.20
N GLY A 102 -6.96 -2.56 4.06
CA GLY A 102 -8.17 -3.28 3.65
C GLY A 102 -9.16 -2.37 2.92
N ALA A 103 -9.47 -2.69 1.66
CA ALA A 103 -10.49 -2.01 0.86
C ALA A 103 -10.92 -2.89 -0.31
N CYS A 104 -12.13 -2.69 -0.82
CA CYS A 104 -12.46 -3.10 -2.17
C CYS A 104 -11.63 -2.26 -3.14
N SER A 105 -10.63 -2.88 -3.78
CA SER A 105 -9.69 -2.20 -4.69
C SER A 105 -10.03 -2.37 -6.16
N SER A 106 -11.18 -2.98 -6.49
CA SER A 106 -11.60 -3.21 -7.87
C SER A 106 -12.09 -1.91 -8.50
N THR A 107 -11.41 -1.43 -9.54
CA THR A 107 -11.83 -0.24 -10.30
C THR A 107 -13.02 -0.51 -11.22
N THR A 108 -13.36 -1.79 -11.42
CA THR A 108 -14.48 -2.23 -12.27
C THR A 108 -15.72 -2.62 -11.48
N GLU A 109 -15.66 -2.58 -10.14
CA GLU A 109 -16.84 -2.78 -9.30
C GLU A 109 -17.82 -1.61 -9.48
N THR A 110 -19.09 -1.92 -9.69
CA THR A 110 -20.13 -0.94 -10.01
C THR A 110 -21.11 -0.72 -8.87
N ASN A 111 -21.08 -1.54 -7.82
CA ASN A 111 -21.98 -1.39 -6.68
C ASN A 111 -21.45 -0.34 -5.67
N PRO A 112 -22.07 0.85 -5.57
CA PRO A 112 -21.62 1.88 -4.63
C PRO A 112 -21.78 1.49 -3.17
N GLU A 113 -22.71 0.59 -2.82
CA GLU A 113 -22.94 0.15 -1.44
C GLU A 113 -21.74 -0.64 -0.90
N ILE A 114 -21.05 -1.39 -1.77
CA ILE A 114 -19.82 -2.11 -1.40
C ILE A 114 -18.73 -1.10 -1.00
N PHE A 115 -18.53 -0.04 -1.79
CA PHE A 115 -17.57 1.01 -1.48
C PHE A 115 -17.97 1.80 -0.22
N GLN A 116 -19.26 2.10 -0.06
CA GLN A 116 -19.76 2.77 1.13
C GLN A 116 -19.49 1.95 2.39
N LYS A 117 -19.78 0.64 2.37
CA LYS A 117 -19.58 -0.25 3.51
C LYS A 117 -18.09 -0.51 3.79
N LEU A 118 -17.36 -0.94 2.77
CA LEU A 118 -16.03 -1.53 2.94
C LEU A 118 -14.89 -0.52 2.84
N ASN A 119 -15.04 0.55 2.04
CA ASN A 119 -13.98 1.54 1.88
C ASN A 119 -14.23 2.74 2.80
N LEU A 120 -15.42 3.35 2.77
CA LEU A 120 -15.70 4.53 3.57
C LEU A 120 -16.03 4.17 5.02
N GLY A 121 -17.12 3.43 5.24
CA GLY A 121 -17.64 3.13 6.58
C GLY A 121 -16.67 2.35 7.46
N TYR A 122 -15.97 1.35 6.91
CA TYR A 122 -14.98 0.60 7.66
C TYR A 122 -13.74 1.44 8.04
N SER A 123 -13.28 2.32 7.13
CA SER A 123 -12.19 3.26 7.44
C SER A 123 -12.59 4.24 8.54
N GLN A 124 -13.83 4.76 8.51
CA GLN A 124 -14.38 5.64 9.55
C GLN A 124 -14.42 4.95 10.91
N LEU A 125 -14.89 3.70 10.95
CA LEU A 125 -14.93 2.90 12.18
C LEU A 125 -13.53 2.72 12.81
N LEU A 126 -12.53 2.40 11.98
CA LEU A 126 -11.14 2.27 12.44
C LEU A 126 -10.55 3.61 12.89
N TRP A 127 -10.83 4.68 12.15
CA TRP A 127 -10.41 6.02 12.51
C TRP A 127 -10.95 6.43 13.88
N GLU A 128 -12.25 6.26 14.11
CA GLU A 128 -12.90 6.57 15.39
C GLU A 128 -12.32 5.75 16.54
N TYR A 129 -12.04 4.46 16.31
CA TYR A 129 -11.36 3.62 17.30
C TYR A 129 -9.95 4.15 17.62
N CYS A 130 -9.17 4.50 16.59
CA CYS A 130 -7.81 4.99 16.78
C CYS A 130 -7.79 6.36 17.48
N ALA A 131 -8.66 7.28 17.06
CA ALA A 131 -8.83 8.60 17.66
C ALA A 131 -9.25 8.53 19.14
N LYS A 132 -10.16 7.62 19.48
CA LYS A 132 -10.61 7.43 20.87
C LYS A 132 -9.52 6.90 21.81
N ASN A 133 -8.55 6.15 21.28
CA ASN A 133 -7.54 5.44 22.07
C ASN A 133 -6.13 6.00 21.89
N ASP A 134 -5.98 7.16 21.24
CA ASP A 134 -4.68 7.77 20.91
C ASP A 134 -3.72 6.81 20.19
N ILE A 135 -4.24 6.03 19.25
CA ILE A 135 -3.47 5.06 18.46
C ILE A 135 -3.10 5.68 17.11
N PRO A 136 -1.81 5.76 16.73
CA PRO A 136 -1.41 6.19 15.40
C PRO A 136 -2.06 5.37 14.28
N PHE A 137 -2.37 6.02 13.16
CA PHE A 137 -3.16 5.43 12.07
C PHE A 137 -2.53 5.70 10.69
N ILE A 138 -2.05 4.64 10.03
CA ILE A 138 -1.64 4.70 8.62
C ILE A 138 -2.75 4.05 7.80
N TYR A 139 -3.20 4.69 6.73
CA TYR A 139 -4.20 4.09 5.83
C TYR A 139 -3.85 4.25 4.37
N ALA A 140 -4.34 3.29 3.57
CA ALA A 140 -4.19 3.29 2.13
C ALA A 140 -5.22 4.23 1.47
N SER A 141 -4.74 5.34 0.92
CA SER A 141 -5.42 6.14 -0.10
C SER A 141 -4.91 5.73 -1.49
N SER A 142 -5.12 6.55 -2.53
CA SER A 142 -4.76 6.17 -3.90
C SER A 142 -4.51 7.39 -4.78
N ALA A 143 -3.61 7.29 -5.76
CA ALA A 143 -3.47 8.30 -6.81
C ALA A 143 -4.73 8.41 -7.71
N ALA A 144 -5.69 7.48 -7.60
CA ALA A 144 -6.99 7.57 -8.24
C ALA A 144 -7.86 8.72 -7.69
N THR A 145 -7.52 9.28 -6.52
CA THR A 145 -8.21 10.45 -5.95
C THR A 145 -8.05 11.67 -6.87
N TYR A 146 -6.88 11.82 -7.50
CA TYR A 146 -6.51 12.91 -8.41
C TYR A 146 -7.29 12.95 -9.73
N GLY A 147 -8.06 11.90 -10.05
CA GLY A 147 -8.86 11.85 -11.26
C GLY A 147 -7.98 11.85 -12.52
N ASP A 148 -8.31 12.70 -13.48
CA ASP A 148 -7.52 12.85 -14.72
C ASP A 148 -6.24 13.67 -14.54
N GLY A 149 -5.93 14.14 -13.33
CA GLY A 149 -4.73 14.91 -13.04
C GLY A 149 -4.78 16.38 -13.48
N ARG A 150 -5.94 16.90 -13.91
CA ARG A 150 -6.07 18.31 -14.36
C ARG A 150 -5.70 19.36 -13.30
N TYR A 151 -5.74 18.98 -12.02
CA TYR A 151 -5.36 19.82 -10.88
C TYR A 151 -3.98 19.48 -10.30
N GLY A 152 -3.17 18.70 -11.04
CA GLY A 152 -1.89 18.20 -10.57
C GLY A 152 -2.02 17.09 -9.52
N PHE A 153 -0.91 16.78 -8.86
CA PHE A 153 -0.77 15.65 -7.93
C PHE A 153 -0.32 16.09 -6.52
N SER A 154 -0.59 17.34 -6.13
CA SER A 154 -0.27 17.83 -4.79
C SER A 154 -0.95 16.97 -3.70
N ASP A 155 -0.21 16.57 -2.67
CA ASP A 155 -0.75 15.88 -1.49
C ASP A 155 -1.04 16.84 -0.32
N LYS A 156 -1.03 18.15 -0.57
CA LYS A 156 -1.41 19.15 0.41
C LYS A 156 -2.91 19.08 0.74
N LYS A 157 -3.25 19.31 2.01
CA LYS A 157 -4.62 19.18 2.51
C LYS A 157 -5.56 20.18 1.87
N GLU A 158 -5.10 21.41 1.69
CA GLU A 158 -5.85 22.52 1.09
C GLU A 158 -6.22 22.29 -0.38
N ASP A 159 -5.54 21.37 -1.07
CA ASP A 159 -5.84 21.02 -2.45
C ASP A 159 -6.89 19.91 -2.57
N CYS A 160 -7.15 19.17 -1.49
CA CYS A 160 -7.95 17.94 -1.51
C CYS A 160 -9.37 18.14 -2.08
N GLU A 161 -10.02 19.27 -1.76
CA GLU A 161 -11.39 19.58 -2.22
C GLU A 161 -11.50 19.84 -3.73
N LYS A 162 -10.38 20.07 -4.43
CA LYS A 162 -10.35 20.36 -5.87
C LYS A 162 -10.47 19.09 -6.71
N TYR A 163 -10.11 17.93 -6.16
CA TYR A 163 -10.00 16.70 -6.93
C TYR A 163 -11.36 16.06 -7.24
N VAL A 164 -11.44 15.41 -8.40
CA VAL A 164 -12.62 14.70 -8.87
C VAL A 164 -12.19 13.35 -9.44
N SER A 165 -12.46 12.27 -8.72
CA SER A 165 -12.07 10.92 -9.14
C SER A 165 -12.89 10.42 -10.34
N LEU A 166 -12.27 9.57 -11.17
CA LEU A 166 -12.88 9.06 -12.40
C LEU A 166 -13.73 7.79 -12.21
N ASN A 167 -13.67 7.15 -11.04
CA ASN A 167 -14.39 5.90 -10.75
C ASN A 167 -14.80 5.80 -9.29
N LEU A 168 -15.68 4.84 -8.97
CA LEU A 168 -16.22 4.64 -7.61
C LEU A 168 -15.14 4.30 -6.58
N TYR A 169 -14.10 3.55 -6.98
CA TYR A 169 -12.98 3.25 -6.11
C TYR A 169 -12.22 4.52 -5.69
N GLY A 170 -11.76 5.32 -6.67
CA GLY A 170 -11.07 6.58 -6.43
C GLY A 170 -11.94 7.53 -5.62
N LYS A 171 -13.24 7.61 -5.96
CA LYS A 171 -14.21 8.41 -5.20
C LYS A 171 -14.31 7.97 -3.75
N SER A 172 -14.38 6.66 -3.47
CA SER A 172 -14.46 6.16 -2.08
C SER A 172 -13.23 6.52 -1.25
N LYS A 173 -12.04 6.56 -1.86
CA LYS A 173 -10.80 6.99 -1.21
C LYS A 173 -10.79 8.49 -0.96
N LEU A 174 -11.20 9.27 -1.96
CA LEU A 174 -11.30 10.73 -1.83
C LEU A 174 -12.37 11.13 -0.80
N ASP A 175 -13.50 10.45 -0.76
CA ASP A 175 -14.57 10.69 0.21
C ASP A 175 -14.07 10.46 1.65
N PHE A 176 -13.22 9.44 1.88
CA PHE A 176 -12.58 9.23 3.17
C PHE A 176 -11.52 10.31 3.49
N ASP A 177 -10.65 10.65 2.54
CA ASP A 177 -9.66 11.73 2.70
C ASP A 177 -10.36 13.05 3.12
N LEU A 178 -11.45 13.43 2.42
CA LEU A 178 -12.24 14.63 2.71
C LEU A 178 -13.01 14.53 4.03
N TRP A 179 -13.52 13.36 4.37
CA TRP A 179 -14.18 13.13 5.65
C TRP A 179 -13.19 13.26 6.81
N ALA A 180 -11.98 12.71 6.67
CA ALA A 180 -10.92 12.76 7.69
C ALA A 180 -10.52 14.21 8.02
N LEU A 181 -10.40 15.07 7.01
CA LEU A 181 -10.11 16.50 7.17
C LEU A 181 -11.19 17.27 7.97
N LYS A 182 -12.42 16.76 8.01
CA LYS A 182 -13.55 17.40 8.71
C LYS A 182 -13.69 16.93 10.16
N GLN A 183 -12.88 15.96 10.60
CA GLN A 183 -12.97 15.41 11.95
C GLN A 183 -12.33 16.33 12.98
N LYS A 184 -13.04 16.58 14.08
CA LYS A 184 -12.52 17.35 15.23
C LYS A 184 -11.62 16.51 16.14
N THR A 185 -11.90 15.21 16.21
CA THR A 185 -11.10 14.24 16.99
C THR A 185 -10.43 13.32 15.99
N THR A 186 -9.10 13.24 16.06
CA THR A 186 -8.29 12.49 15.11
C THR A 186 -7.32 11.59 15.87
N PRO A 187 -6.80 10.51 15.25
CA PRO A 187 -5.66 9.79 15.78
C PRO A 187 -4.50 10.75 16.10
N GLN A 188 -3.74 10.47 17.17
CA GLN A 188 -2.61 11.31 17.61
C GLN A 188 -1.61 11.61 16.47
N THR A 189 -1.41 10.64 15.57
CA THR A 189 -0.70 10.84 14.32
C THR A 189 -1.33 9.97 13.25
N TRP A 190 -1.63 10.54 12.08
CA TRP A 190 -2.15 9.79 10.95
C TRP A 190 -1.46 10.11 9.63
N PHE A 191 -1.36 9.09 8.77
CA PHE A 191 -0.83 9.23 7.41
C PHE A 191 -1.78 8.58 6.39
N GLY A 192 -2.28 9.37 5.46
CA GLY A 192 -3.04 8.90 4.31
C GLY A 192 -2.12 8.68 3.12
N LEU A 193 -1.81 7.42 2.81
CA LEU A 193 -0.83 7.08 1.78
C LEU A 193 -1.48 6.97 0.41
N ARG A 194 -1.27 7.97 -0.44
CA ARG A 194 -1.75 7.98 -1.83
C ARG A 194 -0.80 7.15 -2.69
N TYR A 195 -1.07 5.86 -2.76
CA TYR A 195 -0.28 4.94 -3.57
C TYR A 195 -0.46 5.22 -5.06
N PHE A 196 0.66 5.34 -5.77
CA PHE A 196 0.71 5.35 -7.24
C PHE A 196 0.71 3.90 -7.77
N ASN A 197 1.30 3.64 -8.93
CA ASN A 197 1.19 2.33 -9.58
C ASN A 197 2.13 1.31 -8.92
N VAL A 198 1.68 0.71 -7.82
CA VAL A 198 2.41 -0.32 -7.08
C VAL A 198 2.45 -1.63 -7.86
N PHE A 199 3.64 -2.24 -7.95
CA PHE A 199 3.83 -3.59 -8.51
C PHE A 199 4.82 -4.42 -7.68
N GLY A 200 4.70 -5.74 -7.70
CA GLY A 200 5.61 -6.62 -6.96
C GLY A 200 4.96 -7.88 -6.37
N GLN A 201 5.69 -8.52 -5.45
CA GLN A 201 5.33 -9.84 -4.91
C GLN A 201 3.97 -9.87 -4.21
N PHE A 202 3.25 -10.99 -4.33
CA PHE A 202 1.95 -11.26 -3.71
C PHE A 202 0.75 -10.57 -4.35
N GLU A 203 0.85 -10.06 -5.58
CA GLU A 203 -0.29 -9.46 -6.28
C GLU A 203 -1.08 -10.42 -7.18
N SER A 204 -0.67 -11.69 -7.30
CA SER A 204 -1.25 -12.67 -8.23
C SER A 204 -2.75 -12.94 -8.01
N HIS A 205 -3.23 -12.81 -6.76
CA HIS A 205 -4.65 -12.98 -6.41
C HIS A 205 -5.54 -11.84 -6.93
N LYS A 206 -4.97 -10.72 -7.39
CA LYS A 206 -5.73 -9.57 -7.91
C LYS A 206 -6.34 -9.82 -9.29
N ALA A 207 -6.05 -10.97 -9.93
CA ALA A 207 -6.55 -11.35 -11.25
C ALA A 207 -6.38 -10.20 -12.27
N GLY A 208 -7.45 -9.69 -12.87
CA GLY A 208 -7.40 -8.60 -13.86
C GLY A 208 -6.97 -7.23 -13.32
N GLN A 209 -6.82 -7.07 -11.99
CA GLN A 209 -6.35 -5.84 -11.34
C GLN A 209 -4.86 -5.94 -10.91
N ALA A 210 -4.16 -7.01 -11.30
CA ALA A 210 -2.73 -7.13 -11.08
C ALA A 210 -1.95 -6.14 -11.98
N SER A 211 -0.69 -5.88 -11.62
CA SER A 211 0.16 -4.96 -12.36
C SER A 211 0.42 -5.43 -13.80
N MET A 212 0.72 -4.47 -14.68
CA MET A 212 1.19 -4.81 -16.02
C MET A 212 2.53 -5.55 -16.03
N VAL A 213 3.30 -5.53 -14.94
CA VAL A 213 4.49 -6.38 -14.81
C VAL A 213 4.09 -7.84 -14.68
N PHE A 214 3.11 -8.15 -13.83
CA PHE A 214 2.55 -9.50 -13.69
C PHE A 214 1.87 -9.98 -14.98
N HIS A 215 1.02 -9.15 -15.58
CA HIS A 215 0.36 -9.50 -16.84
C HIS A 215 1.37 -9.61 -18.00
N GLY A 216 2.31 -8.69 -18.10
CA GLY A 216 3.37 -8.69 -19.10
C GLY A 216 4.23 -9.94 -19.01
N TYR A 217 4.65 -10.35 -17.81
CA TYR A 217 5.37 -11.61 -17.60
C TYR A 217 4.58 -12.81 -18.13
N ASN A 218 3.32 -12.96 -17.72
CA ASN A 218 2.49 -14.10 -18.12
C ASN A 218 2.21 -14.11 -19.64
N GLN A 219 1.99 -12.95 -20.25
CA GLN A 219 1.79 -12.84 -21.69
C GLN A 219 3.07 -13.14 -22.47
N ALA A 220 4.21 -12.56 -22.07
CA ALA A 220 5.50 -12.79 -22.70
C ALA A 220 5.91 -14.27 -22.65
N VAL A 221 5.76 -14.93 -21.49
CA VAL A 221 6.08 -16.37 -21.34
C VAL A 221 5.13 -17.24 -22.16
N ARG A 222 3.83 -16.93 -22.20
CA ARG A 222 2.83 -17.78 -22.87
C ARG A 222 2.78 -17.60 -24.38
N THR A 223 2.92 -16.36 -24.87
CA THR A 223 2.69 -16.02 -26.28
C THR A 223 3.85 -15.31 -26.95
N GLY A 224 4.92 -15.00 -26.22
CA GLY A 224 6.07 -14.24 -26.73
C GLY A 224 5.77 -12.76 -27.00
N LYS A 225 4.63 -12.24 -26.55
CA LYS A 225 4.15 -10.88 -26.84
C LYS A 225 3.52 -10.25 -25.59
N ILE A 226 3.64 -8.94 -25.44
CA ILE A 226 2.91 -8.15 -24.45
C ILE A 226 1.91 -7.26 -25.17
N LYS A 227 0.66 -7.28 -24.73
CA LYS A 227 -0.41 -6.43 -25.25
C LYS A 227 -0.52 -5.15 -24.42
N LEU A 228 -0.46 -4.01 -25.10
CA LEU A 228 -0.68 -2.69 -24.51
C LEU A 228 -1.89 -2.02 -25.18
N PHE A 229 -2.51 -1.07 -24.50
CA PHE A 229 -3.62 -0.33 -25.09
C PHE A 229 -3.13 0.69 -26.12
N GLU A 230 -3.89 0.82 -27.19
CA GLU A 230 -3.88 2.01 -28.04
C GLU A 230 -4.21 3.25 -27.21
N SER A 231 -3.73 4.40 -27.68
CA SER A 231 -3.96 5.66 -27.00
C SER A 231 -5.38 6.16 -27.23
N ASN A 232 -6.01 6.65 -26.16
CA ASN A 232 -7.29 7.36 -26.22
C ASN A 232 -7.11 8.89 -26.23
N SER A 233 -5.86 9.39 -26.32
CA SER A 233 -5.53 10.81 -26.36
C SER A 233 -4.59 11.11 -27.54
N VAL A 234 -4.74 12.30 -28.11
CA VAL A 234 -3.84 12.84 -29.15
C VAL A 234 -2.47 13.21 -28.60
N ASP A 235 -2.34 13.39 -27.28
CA ASP A 235 -1.10 13.81 -26.62
C ASP A 235 -0.10 12.65 -26.46
N TYR A 236 -0.57 11.41 -26.58
CA TYR A 236 0.23 10.21 -26.34
C TYR A 236 0.13 9.27 -27.54
N ALA A 237 1.29 8.79 -28.01
CA ALA A 237 1.33 7.64 -28.91
C ALA A 237 0.89 6.35 -28.17
N HIS A 238 0.64 5.28 -28.92
CA HIS A 238 0.24 4.00 -28.33
C HIS A 238 1.32 3.47 -27.36
N GLY A 239 0.91 3.11 -26.15
CA GLY A 239 1.83 2.70 -25.07
C GLY A 239 2.67 3.81 -24.43
N GLU A 240 2.58 5.05 -24.90
CA GLU A 240 3.37 6.19 -24.37
C GLU A 240 2.67 6.96 -23.24
N GLN A 241 1.49 6.50 -22.80
CA GLN A 241 0.86 7.05 -21.59
C GLN A 241 1.77 6.78 -20.38
N LEU A 242 1.85 7.74 -19.47
CA LEU A 242 2.84 7.72 -18.41
C LEU A 242 2.22 7.36 -17.06
N ARG A 243 2.98 6.60 -16.26
CA ARG A 243 2.65 6.26 -14.87
C ARG A 243 3.88 6.32 -13.99
N ASP A 244 3.65 6.61 -12.72
CA ASP A 244 4.65 6.51 -11.69
C ASP A 244 4.61 5.09 -11.09
N PHE A 245 5.47 4.22 -11.61
CA PHE A 245 5.55 2.83 -11.20
C PHE A 245 6.46 2.67 -10.00
N VAL A 246 5.90 2.27 -8.85
CA VAL A 246 6.62 2.11 -7.59
C VAL A 246 6.67 0.64 -7.18
N TYR A 247 7.84 0.18 -6.77
CA TYR A 247 8.03 -1.22 -6.39
C TYR A 247 7.59 -1.46 -4.94
N ILE A 248 7.00 -2.63 -4.66
CA ILE A 248 6.39 -2.93 -3.36
C ILE A 248 7.36 -2.80 -2.17
N ASP A 249 8.64 -3.11 -2.36
CA ASP A 249 9.62 -2.96 -1.28
C ASP A 249 9.74 -1.49 -0.83
N ASP A 250 9.66 -0.53 -1.77
CA ASP A 250 9.71 0.90 -1.43
C ASP A 250 8.51 1.31 -0.57
N ILE A 251 7.32 0.74 -0.86
CA ILE A 251 6.12 0.95 -0.04
C ILE A 251 6.36 0.45 1.38
N THR A 252 6.93 -0.75 1.51
CA THR A 252 7.18 -1.33 2.84
C THR A 252 8.26 -0.57 3.61
N ASP A 253 9.35 -0.17 2.95
CA ASP A 253 10.45 0.56 3.57
C ASP A 253 9.95 1.90 4.13
N ILE A 254 9.16 2.64 3.34
CA ILE A 254 8.52 3.89 3.79
C ILE A 254 7.52 3.63 4.92
N THR A 255 6.73 2.56 4.85
CA THR A 255 5.79 2.22 5.94
C THR A 255 6.54 1.98 7.25
N MET A 256 7.69 1.29 7.22
CA MET A 256 8.51 1.08 8.42
C MET A 256 9.11 2.39 8.95
N GLU A 257 9.53 3.30 8.06
CA GLU A 257 10.03 4.62 8.45
C GLU A 257 8.94 5.49 9.09
N LEU A 258 7.71 5.46 8.56
CA LEU A 258 6.56 6.15 9.14
C LEU A 258 6.17 5.58 10.52
N ILE A 259 6.26 4.26 10.70
CA ILE A 259 6.10 3.63 12.02
C ILE A 259 7.14 4.19 12.99
N ARG A 260 8.43 4.19 12.60
CA ARG A 260 9.52 4.71 13.42
C ARG A 260 9.26 6.15 13.85
N ILE A 261 8.89 7.02 12.90
CA ILE A 261 8.55 8.43 13.16
C ILE A 261 7.41 8.54 14.18
N CYS A 262 6.34 7.75 14.04
CA CYS A 262 5.22 7.75 14.98
C CYS A 262 5.64 7.30 16.39
N MET A 263 6.46 6.24 16.51
CA MET A 263 6.91 5.74 17.81
C MET A 263 7.87 6.70 18.50
N GLU A 264 8.80 7.30 17.75
CA GLU A 264 9.71 8.33 18.25
C GLU A 264 8.95 9.59 18.71
N ARG A 265 7.87 9.98 18.00
CA ARG A 265 6.99 11.08 18.42
C ARG A 265 6.30 10.76 19.73
N LYS A 266 5.78 9.53 19.90
CA LYS A 266 5.12 9.09 21.13
C LYS A 266 6.05 9.10 22.35
N GLU A 267 7.34 8.81 22.16
CA GLU A 267 8.35 8.85 23.22
C GLU A 267 8.99 10.25 23.44
N ASN A 268 8.52 11.29 22.72
CA ASN A 268 9.13 12.63 22.70
C ASN A 268 10.62 12.64 22.31
N LYS A 269 11.03 11.69 21.46
CA LYS A 269 12.40 11.53 20.96
C LYS A 269 12.59 12.00 19.52
N SER A 270 11.50 12.36 18.83
CA SER A 270 11.53 12.65 17.40
C SER A 270 12.34 13.92 17.07
N SER A 271 13.33 13.78 16.21
CA SER A 271 13.97 14.89 15.49
C SER A 271 13.14 15.42 14.33
N HIS A 272 12.06 14.71 13.96
CA HIS A 272 11.17 15.09 12.86
C HIS A 272 10.11 16.07 13.36
N ILE A 273 9.99 17.22 12.69
CA ILE A 273 8.96 18.20 12.95
C ILE A 273 7.71 17.79 12.16
N ILE A 274 6.79 17.09 12.81
CA ILE A 274 5.43 16.94 12.27
C ILE A 274 4.61 18.07 12.85
N ALA A 275 4.42 19.13 12.08
CA ALA A 275 3.66 20.30 12.52
C ALA A 275 2.16 20.01 12.72
N ASP A 276 1.66 18.99 12.02
CA ASP A 276 0.26 18.58 12.04
C ASP A 276 0.06 17.19 12.66
N ASP A 277 -1.13 16.93 13.16
CA ASP A 277 -1.51 15.59 13.65
C ASP A 277 -1.73 14.57 12.52
N GLY A 278 -1.66 14.99 11.26
CA GLY A 278 -1.51 14.04 10.17
C GLY A 278 -1.33 14.67 8.80
N LEU A 279 -0.96 13.85 7.83
CA LEU A 279 -0.60 14.28 6.47
C LEU A 279 -1.12 13.29 5.43
N PHE A 280 -1.44 13.78 4.24
CA PHE A 280 -1.48 12.89 3.07
C PHE A 280 -0.07 12.84 2.49
N LEU A 281 0.33 11.66 2.04
CA LEU A 281 1.65 11.42 1.47
C LEU A 281 1.48 10.69 0.15
N ASN A 282 1.96 11.31 -0.93
CA ASN A 282 2.18 10.62 -2.18
C ASN A 282 3.28 9.58 -2.04
N ILE A 283 2.92 8.33 -2.31
CA ILE A 283 3.88 7.23 -2.32
C ILE A 283 4.04 6.74 -3.76
N GLY A 284 5.01 7.36 -4.43
CA GLY A 284 5.50 7.06 -5.78
C GLY A 284 6.97 7.50 -5.90
N ARG A 285 7.57 7.34 -7.07
CA ARG A 285 8.98 7.70 -7.31
C ARG A 285 9.18 9.16 -7.65
N GLY A 286 8.12 9.86 -8.07
CA GLY A 286 8.22 11.16 -8.71
C GLY A 286 8.83 11.09 -10.11
N ILE A 287 8.77 9.91 -10.74
CA ILE A 287 9.26 9.68 -12.10
C ILE A 287 8.16 8.94 -12.86
N ALA A 288 7.63 9.60 -13.89
CA ALA A 288 6.63 9.00 -14.77
C ALA A 288 7.30 8.31 -15.96
N GLU A 289 6.94 7.05 -16.21
CA GLU A 289 7.49 6.22 -17.29
C GLU A 289 6.37 5.59 -18.10
N SER A 290 6.64 5.27 -19.37
CA SER A 290 5.64 4.75 -20.29
C SER A 290 5.37 3.26 -20.12
N TRP A 291 4.21 2.81 -20.59
CA TRP A 291 3.89 1.38 -20.66
C TRP A 291 4.84 0.63 -21.61
N ASN A 292 5.30 1.29 -22.69
CA ASN A 292 6.32 0.75 -23.57
C ASN A 292 7.63 0.49 -22.81
N ASN A 293 8.06 1.43 -21.96
CA ASN A 293 9.25 1.22 -21.13
C ASN A 293 9.05 0.04 -20.15
N LEU A 294 7.90 -0.04 -19.49
CA LEU A 294 7.58 -1.16 -18.60
C LEU A 294 7.62 -2.51 -19.34
N ALA A 295 6.99 -2.60 -20.52
CA ALA A 295 6.99 -3.83 -21.32
C ALA A 295 8.40 -4.24 -21.73
N ARG A 296 9.24 -3.28 -22.13
CA ARG A 296 10.66 -3.51 -22.44
C ARG A 296 11.44 -4.04 -21.24
N GLU A 297 11.24 -3.47 -20.06
CA GLU A 297 11.91 -3.95 -18.84
C GLU A 297 11.46 -5.37 -18.47
N VAL A 298 10.20 -5.75 -18.75
CA VAL A 298 9.72 -7.13 -18.56
C VAL A 298 10.42 -8.09 -19.54
N PHE A 299 10.49 -7.75 -20.82
CA PHE A 299 11.21 -8.56 -21.83
C PHE A 299 12.70 -8.70 -21.49
N SER A 300 13.34 -7.59 -21.11
CA SER A 300 14.72 -7.53 -20.63
C SER A 300 14.96 -8.46 -19.43
N ALA A 301 14.08 -8.41 -18.42
CA ALA A 301 14.17 -9.29 -17.25
C ALA A 301 14.03 -10.78 -17.58
N LEU A 302 13.25 -11.10 -18.62
CA LEU A 302 13.07 -12.46 -19.16
C LEU A 302 14.18 -12.89 -20.15
N SER A 303 15.08 -11.98 -20.54
CA SER A 303 16.03 -12.20 -21.64
C SER A 303 15.35 -12.62 -22.95
N LEU A 304 14.18 -12.04 -23.24
CA LEU A 304 13.41 -12.26 -24.46
C LEU A 304 13.45 -11.02 -25.37
N PRO A 305 13.36 -11.18 -26.71
CA PRO A 305 13.24 -10.04 -27.62
C PRO A 305 11.94 -9.28 -27.39
N GLU A 306 11.99 -7.95 -27.50
CA GLU A 306 10.81 -7.09 -27.36
C GLU A 306 9.77 -7.39 -28.44
N SER A 307 8.52 -7.64 -28.04
CA SER A 307 7.40 -7.83 -28.97
C SER A 307 6.10 -7.28 -28.36
N ILE A 308 5.72 -6.08 -28.78
CA ILE A 308 4.53 -5.37 -28.28
C ILE A 308 3.44 -5.37 -29.34
N GLU A 309 2.22 -5.70 -28.94
CA GLU A 309 1.00 -5.60 -29.74
C GLU A 309 0.08 -4.56 -29.12
N TYR A 310 -0.35 -3.57 -29.91
CA TYR A 310 -1.33 -2.59 -29.45
C TYR A 310 -2.75 -3.09 -29.74
N ILE A 311 -3.63 -2.98 -28.76
CA ILE A 311 -5.04 -3.36 -28.86
C ILE A 311 -5.95 -2.20 -28.48
N PRO A 312 -7.17 -2.12 -29.05
CA PRO A 312 -8.13 -1.09 -28.67
C PRO A 312 -8.41 -1.11 -27.17
N MET A 313 -8.50 0.08 -26.57
CA MET A 313 -8.87 0.21 -25.16
C MET A 313 -10.35 -0.16 -24.97
N PRO A 314 -10.70 -1.02 -23.99
CA PRO A 314 -12.09 -1.36 -23.73
C PRO A 314 -12.95 -0.14 -23.35
N ASP A 315 -14.20 -0.10 -23.84
CA ASP A 315 -15.15 1.01 -23.59
C ASP A 315 -15.42 1.25 -22.11
N ASN A 316 -15.40 0.19 -21.30
CA ASN A 316 -15.61 0.27 -19.86
C ASN A 316 -14.39 0.84 -19.10
N ILE A 317 -13.23 0.98 -19.74
CA ILE A 317 -12.00 1.53 -19.15
C ILE A 317 -11.71 2.94 -19.68
N VAL A 318 -12.00 3.19 -20.96
CA VAL A 318 -11.56 4.41 -21.66
C VAL A 318 -11.95 5.71 -20.98
N ARG A 319 -13.13 5.77 -20.35
CA ARG A 319 -13.64 6.97 -19.66
C ARG A 319 -13.02 7.21 -18.29
N GLN A 320 -12.43 6.17 -17.70
CA GLN A 320 -11.86 6.19 -16.36
C GLN A 320 -10.33 6.00 -16.37
N TYR A 321 -9.72 6.03 -17.56
CA TYR A 321 -8.30 5.83 -17.75
C TYR A 321 -7.52 7.14 -17.54
N GLN A 322 -6.62 7.15 -16.56
CA GLN A 322 -5.68 8.25 -16.37
C GLN A 322 -4.63 8.19 -17.48
N ASN A 323 -4.28 9.26 -18.18
CA ASN A 323 -3.19 9.19 -19.19
C ASN A 323 -1.82 9.52 -18.59
N TYR A 324 -1.80 10.19 -17.44
CA TYR A 324 -0.60 10.62 -16.76
C TYR A 324 -0.81 10.55 -15.25
N THR A 325 0.21 10.09 -14.53
CA THR A 325 0.32 10.21 -13.07
C THR A 325 1.78 10.35 -12.68
N CYS A 326 2.11 11.31 -11.82
CA CYS A 326 3.46 11.46 -11.27
C CYS A 326 3.40 11.98 -9.84
N ALA A 327 4.05 11.32 -8.89
CA ALA A 327 4.01 11.71 -7.49
C ALA A 327 4.77 13.01 -7.24
N GLU A 328 4.13 13.99 -6.60
CA GLU A 328 4.87 15.10 -5.99
C GLU A 328 5.32 14.66 -4.59
N LEU A 329 6.63 14.63 -4.34
CA LEU A 329 7.19 14.09 -3.08
C LEU A 329 7.51 15.16 -2.04
N SER A 330 7.12 16.41 -2.27
CA SER A 330 7.52 17.55 -1.42
C SER A 330 7.11 17.36 0.04
N THR A 331 5.89 16.86 0.30
CA THR A 331 5.39 16.56 1.65
C THR A 331 6.09 15.35 2.28
N LEU A 332 6.42 14.32 1.50
CA LEU A 332 7.22 13.20 1.99
C LEU A 332 8.62 13.65 2.41
N ARG A 333 9.28 14.49 1.60
CA ARG A 333 10.62 15.00 1.89
C ARG A 333 10.64 16.00 3.05
N SER A 334 9.57 16.75 3.29
CA SER A 334 9.48 17.68 4.43
C SER A 334 9.48 16.96 5.77
N LEU A 335 9.07 15.68 5.81
CA LEU A 335 9.22 14.80 6.98
C LEU A 335 10.65 14.32 7.23
N GLY A 336 11.62 14.72 6.40
CA GLY A 336 13.01 14.25 6.49
C GLY A 336 13.23 12.86 5.88
N ILE A 337 12.19 12.24 5.30
CA ILE A 337 12.29 10.94 4.64
C ILE A 337 13.08 11.09 3.34
N GLN A 338 14.32 10.60 3.33
CA GLN A 338 15.23 10.65 2.17
C GLN A 338 15.25 9.33 1.37
N HIS A 339 14.23 8.46 1.55
CA HIS A 339 14.14 7.17 0.86
C HIS A 339 14.38 7.32 -0.65
N GLU A 340 15.42 6.65 -1.14
CA GLU A 340 15.73 6.53 -2.56
C GLU A 340 14.94 5.37 -3.15
N PHE A 341 13.96 5.70 -3.99
CA PHE A 341 13.11 4.69 -4.60
C PHE A 341 13.87 3.89 -5.65
N ARG A 342 13.56 2.60 -5.73
CA ARG A 342 14.14 1.71 -6.74
C ARG A 342 13.67 2.11 -8.13
N SER A 343 14.55 1.98 -9.13
CA SER A 343 14.18 2.22 -10.53
C SER A 343 13.19 1.16 -11.03
N LEU A 344 12.42 1.49 -12.09
CA LEU A 344 11.50 0.55 -12.75
C LEU A 344 12.22 -0.74 -13.13
N LYS A 345 13.36 -0.62 -13.80
CA LYS A 345 14.23 -1.75 -14.18
C LYS A 345 14.59 -2.64 -13.00
N THR A 346 15.06 -2.06 -11.89
CA THR A 346 15.45 -2.82 -10.70
C THR A 346 14.27 -3.54 -10.08
N GLY A 347 13.12 -2.86 -9.93
CA GLY A 347 11.90 -3.46 -9.40
C GLY A 347 11.37 -4.58 -10.30
N VAL A 348 11.27 -4.35 -11.62
CA VAL A 348 10.78 -5.33 -12.59
C VAL A 348 11.70 -6.55 -12.63
N THR A 349 13.01 -6.34 -12.71
CA THR A 349 14.01 -7.43 -12.70
C THR A 349 13.88 -8.28 -11.45
N LYS A 350 13.81 -7.64 -10.27
CA LYS A 350 13.64 -8.36 -9.01
C LYS A 350 12.33 -9.15 -9.00
N TYR A 351 11.22 -8.52 -9.37
CA TYR A 351 9.91 -9.17 -9.36
C TYR A 351 9.85 -10.37 -10.30
N VAL A 352 10.26 -10.19 -11.55
CA VAL A 352 10.26 -11.26 -12.56
C VAL A 352 11.20 -12.40 -12.15
N GLN A 353 12.46 -12.10 -11.84
CA GLN A 353 13.49 -13.14 -11.70
C GLN A 353 13.49 -13.83 -10.32
N LYS A 354 13.18 -13.09 -9.23
CA LYS A 354 13.20 -13.67 -7.87
C LYS A 354 11.86 -14.25 -7.46
N HIS A 355 10.76 -13.77 -8.02
CA HIS A 355 9.42 -14.11 -7.54
C HIS A 355 8.65 -14.88 -8.63
N LEU A 356 8.33 -14.24 -9.77
CA LEU A 356 7.47 -14.85 -10.79
C LEU A 356 8.08 -16.10 -11.44
N MET A 357 9.34 -16.07 -11.84
CA MET A 357 10.04 -17.24 -12.40
C MET A 357 10.19 -18.40 -11.41
N ARG A 358 10.05 -18.13 -10.10
CA ARG A 358 10.09 -19.14 -9.03
C ARG A 358 8.70 -19.56 -8.57
N GLY A 359 7.64 -19.08 -9.23
CA GLY A 359 6.25 -19.47 -8.99
C GLY A 359 5.55 -18.75 -7.85
N GLN A 360 5.97 -17.53 -7.48
CA GLN A 360 5.41 -16.80 -6.32
C GLN A 360 5.32 -15.30 -6.51
#